data_AF-A0A5N5KH07-F1
#
_entry.id   AF-A0A5N5KH07-F1
#
_cell.length_a   1.000
_cell.length_b   1.000
_cell.length_c   1.000
_cell.angle_alpha   90.00
_cell.angle_beta   90.00
_cell.angle_gamma   90.00
#
_symmetry.space_group_name_H-M   'P 1'
#
loop_
_entity.id
_entity.type
_entity.pdbx_description
1 polymer ?
#
loop_
_entity_poly.entity_id
_entity_poly.type
_entity_poly.pdbx_seq_one_letter_code
_entity_poly.pdbx_strand_id
1 'polypeptide(L)' 'MKRKYISELNRKLLAAVNENGRAFMTHSVVGGLFIIRCAVGSTLTEERHVDDLWKLIQEKAADLVKETVAIAE' A
#
# COMPACT_ATOMS: atom_id res chain seq x y z
N MET A 1 7.83 -19.72 1.13
CA MET A 1 7.17 -19.12 -0.06
C MET A 1 6.13 -18.05 0.29
N LYS A 2 5.10 -18.34 1.10
CA LYS A 2 3.98 -17.39 1.37
C LYS A 2 4.40 -16.02 1.92
N ARG A 3 5.36 -15.96 2.86
CA ARG A 3 5.86 -14.69 3.43
C ARG A 3 6.59 -13.79 2.41
N LYS A 4 7.37 -14.40 1.51
CA LYS A 4 8.07 -13.69 0.44
C LYS A 4 7.06 -13.09 -0.54
N TYR A 5 6.06 -13.88 -0.95
CA TYR A 5 4.96 -13.40 -1.80
C TYR A 5 4.22 -12.20 -1.20
N ILE A 6 3.83 -12.29 0.08
CA ILE A 6 3.17 -11.17 0.79
C ILE A 6 4.07 -9.92 0.82
N SER A 7 5.38 -10.09 1.05
CA SER A 7 6.31 -8.97 1.07
C SER A 7 6.43 -8.30 -0.29
N GLU A 8 6.45 -9.08 -1.38
CA GLU A 8 6.47 -8.53 -2.74
C GLU A 8 5.16 -7.82 -3.11
N LEU A 9 4.00 -8.37 -2.73
CA LEU A 9 2.73 -7.67 -2.89
C LEU A 9 2.72 -6.34 -2.13
N ASN A 10 3.20 -6.32 -0.89
CA ASN A 10 3.26 -5.08 -0.10
C ASN A 10 4.23 -4.06 -0.71
N ARG A 11 5.34 -4.49 -1.33
CA ARG A 11 6.24 -3.60 -2.08
C ARG A 11 5.55 -2.96 -3.27
N LYS A 12 4.83 -3.77 -4.07
CA LYS A 12 4.09 -3.29 -5.24
C LYS A 12 2.99 -2.30 -4.84
N LEU A 13 2.22 -2.62 -3.80
CA LEU A 13 1.17 -1.74 -3.30
C LEU A 13 1.76 -0.40 -2.80
N LEU A 14 2.86 -0.44 -2.06
CA LEU A 14 3.54 0.77 -1.60
C LEU A 14 4.01 1.65 -2.77
N ALA A 15 4.63 1.04 -3.79
CA ALA A 15 5.07 1.74 -4.98
C ALA A 15 3.90 2.40 -5.70
N ALA A 16 2.81 1.66 -5.94
CA ALA A 16 1.62 2.18 -6.63
C ALA A 16 0.95 3.35 -5.89
N VAL A 17 0.91 3.32 -4.55
CA VAL A 17 0.38 4.45 -3.77
C VAL A 17 1.30 5.67 -3.88
N ASN A 18 2.62 5.48 -3.72
CA ASN A 18 3.58 6.59 -3.71
C ASN A 18 3.76 7.23 -5.10
N GLU A 19 3.73 6.44 -6.18
CA GLU A 19 3.88 6.94 -7.57
C GLU A 19 2.72 7.86 -7.99
N ASN A 20 1.55 7.72 -7.38
CA ASN A 20 0.40 8.56 -7.67
C ASN A 20 0.55 10.01 -7.14
N GLY A 21 1.45 10.25 -6.18
CA GLY A 21 1.74 11.58 -5.62
C GLY A 21 0.66 12.17 -4.71
N ARG A 22 -0.53 11.54 -4.60
CA ARG A 22 -1.61 11.99 -3.69
C ARG A 22 -1.32 11.69 -2.22
N ALA A 23 -0.52 10.67 -1.93
CA ALA A 23 -0.09 10.32 -0.60
C ALA A 23 1.25 9.59 -0.63
N PHE A 24 2.00 9.67 0.47
CA PHE A 24 3.25 8.96 0.64
C PHE A 24 3.21 8.13 1.91
N MET A 25 3.60 6.88 1.79
CA MET A 25 3.78 5.94 2.89
C MET A 25 5.20 5.41 2.90
N THR A 26 5.58 4.82 4.03
CA THR A 26 6.88 4.16 4.20
C THR A 26 6.68 2.68 4.48
N HIS A 27 7.78 1.97 4.72
CA HIS A 27 7.75 0.57 5.13
C HIS A 27 8.63 0.33 6.34
N SER A 28 8.49 -0.86 6.91
CA SER A 28 9.45 -1.42 7.86
C SER A 28 9.57 -2.92 7.63
N VAL A 29 10.64 -3.52 8.13
CA VAL A 29 10.81 -4.99 8.11
C VAL A 29 10.71 -5.51 9.53
N VAL A 30 9.67 -6.28 9.82
CA VAL A 30 9.43 -6.87 11.16
C VAL A 30 9.37 -8.38 11.03
N GLY A 31 10.24 -9.09 11.74
CA GLY A 31 10.31 -10.56 11.65
C GLY A 31 10.57 -11.08 10.23
N GLY A 32 11.30 -10.31 9.41
CA GLY A 32 11.59 -10.62 8.01
C GLY A 32 10.44 -10.37 7.02
N LEU A 33 9.35 -9.71 7.45
CA LEU A 33 8.22 -9.35 6.60
C LEU A 33 8.23 -7.85 6.28
N PHE A 34 8.06 -7.54 5.00
CA PHE A 34 7.88 -6.15 4.54
C PHE A 34 6.46 -5.68 4.89
N ILE A 35 6.34 -4.68 5.76
CA ILE A 35 5.07 -4.10 6.19
C ILE A 35 4.97 -2.64 5.77
N ILE A 36 3.78 -2.21 5.37
CA ILE A 36 3.49 -0.82 5.02
C ILE A 36 3.18 -0.03 6.29
N ARG A 37 3.64 1.21 6.35
CA ARG A 37 3.38 2.14 7.45
C ARG A 37 2.90 3.49 6.95
N CYS A 38 1.87 4.00 7.61
CA CYS A 38 1.43 5.38 7.49
C CYS A 38 1.69 6.10 8.82
N ALA A 39 2.27 7.29 8.77
CA ALA A 39 2.46 8.15 9.93
C ALA A 39 1.43 9.28 9.88
N VAL A 40 0.46 9.25 10.79
CA VAL A 40 -0.59 10.27 10.95
C VAL A 40 -0.24 11.10 12.18
N GLY A 41 0.01 12.39 12.00
CA GLY A 41 0.41 13.27 13.12
C GLY A 41 0.89 14.67 12.74
N SER A 42 0.77 15.08 11.47
CA SER A 42 1.01 16.47 11.08
C SER A 42 -0.14 17.35 11.56
N THR A 43 0.16 18.59 11.94
CA THR A 43 -0.84 19.55 12.46
C THR A 43 -1.95 19.89 11.47
N LEU A 44 -1.72 19.67 10.17
CA LEU A 44 -2.69 19.89 9.09
C LEU A 44 -3.37 18.60 8.61
N THR A 45 -3.08 17.45 9.22
CA THR A 45 -3.79 16.21 8.90
C THR A 45 -5.20 16.28 9.47
N GLU A 46 -6.18 15.87 8.66
CA GLU A 46 -7.61 15.91 8.97
C GLU A 46 -8.18 14.51 8.68
N GLU A 47 -9.35 14.20 9.22
CA GLU A 47 -10.03 12.92 8.99
C GLU A 47 -10.20 12.61 7.49
N ARG A 48 -10.62 13.60 6.69
CA ARG A 48 -10.74 13.46 5.23
C ARG A 48 -9.44 13.01 4.55
N HIS A 49 -8.28 13.40 5.06
CA HIS A 49 -6.99 12.98 4.50
C HIS A 49 -6.73 11.49 4.76
N VAL A 50 -7.15 10.99 5.93
CA VAL A 50 -7.03 9.57 6.28
C VAL A 50 -8.02 8.73 5.46
N ASP A 51 -9.25 9.22 5.31
CA ASP A 51 -10.27 8.56 4.47
C ASP A 51 -9.85 8.47 3.01
N ASP A 52 -9.31 9.56 2.46
CA ASP A 52 -8.84 9.59 1.08
C ASP A 52 -7.63 8.68 0.85
N LEU A 53 -6.71 8.62 1.82
CA LEU A 53 -5.62 7.65 1.81
C LEU A 53 -6.16 6.21 1.83
N TRP A 54 -7.14 5.92 2.68
CA TRP A 54 -7.72 4.59 2.77
C TRP A 54 -8.44 4.16 1.49
N LYS A 55 -9.15 5.08 0.83
CA LYS A 55 -9.75 4.84 -0.49
C LYS A 55 -8.68 4.57 -1.54
N LEU A 56 -7.60 5.35 -1.57
CA LEU A 56 -6.50 5.16 -2.51
C LEU A 56 -5.80 3.81 -2.32
N ILE A 57 -5.57 3.38 -1.08
CA ILE A 57 -5.00 2.05 -0.78
C ILE A 57 -5.90 0.95 -1.34
N GLN A 58 -7.21 1.03 -1.12
CA GLN A 58 -8.16 0.03 -1.62
C GLN A 58 -8.22 0.00 -3.15
N GLU A 59 -8.20 1.16 -3.80
CA GLU A 59 -8.14 1.27 -5.26
C GLU A 59 -6.91 0.55 -5.82
N LYS A 60 -5.71 0.88 -5.33
CA LYS A 60 -4.45 0.27 -5.82
C LYS A 60 -4.34 -1.20 -5.46
N ALA A 61 -4.87 -1.62 -4.32
CA ALA A 61 -4.95 -3.03 -3.96
C ALA A 61 -5.88 -3.81 -4.90
N ALA A 62 -7.04 -3.24 -5.26
CA ALA A 62 -7.98 -3.87 -6.18
C ALA A 62 -7.38 -4.02 -7.58
N ASP A 63 -6.66 -3.01 -8.08
CA ASP A 63 -5.97 -3.07 -9.37
C ASP A 63 -4.90 -4.18 -9.40
N LEU A 64 -4.06 -4.26 -8.36
CA LEU A 64 -3.04 -5.31 -8.23
C LEU A 64 -3.63 -6.72 -8.15
N VAL A 65 -4.78 -6.88 -7.49
CA VAL A 65 -5.48 -8.18 -7.42
C VAL A 65 -6.01 -8.56 -8.80
N LYS A 66 -6.62 -7.63 -9.54
CA LYS A 66 -7.11 -7.88 -10.90
C LYS A 66 -5.99 -8.27 -11.85
N GLU A 67 -4.85 -7.56 -11.82
CA GLU A 67 -3.67 -7.90 -12.62
C GLU A 67 -3.16 -9.31 -12.31
N THR A 68 -3.14 -9.69 -11.04
CA THR A 68 -2.69 -11.03 -10.62
C THR A 68 -3.62 -12.13 -11.13
N VAL A 69 -4.93 -11.88 -11.17
CA VAL A 69 -5.92 -12.83 -11.69
C VAL A 69 -5.86 -12.91 -13.21
N ALA A 70 -5.69 -11.78 -13.91
CA ALA A 70 -5.59 -11.75 -15.38
C ALA A 70 -4.30 -12.42 -15.94
N ILE A 71 -3.26 -12.57 -15.13
CA ILE A 71 -2.03 -13.32 -15.50
C ILE A 71 -2.18 -14.83 -15.23
N ALA A 72 -3.19 -15.23 -14.45
CA ALA A 72 -3.47 -16.63 -14.13
C ALA A 72 -4.49 -17.28 -15.08
N GLU A 73 -5.09 -16.50 -15.99
CA GLU A 73 -5.92 -16.94 -17.12
C GLU A 73 -5.09 -16.97 -18.42
#